data_AF-A0A952C110-F1
#
_entry.id   AF-A0A952C110-F1
#
_cell.length_a   1.000
_cell.length_b   1.000
_cell.length_c   1.000
_cell.angle_alpha   90.00
_cell.angle_beta   90.00
_cell.angle_gamma   90.00
#
_symmetry.space_group_name_H-M   'P 1'
#
loop_
_entity.id
_entity.type
_entity.pdbx_description
1 polymer ?
#
loop_
_entity_poly.entity_id
_entity_poly.type
_entity_poly.pdbx_seq_one_letter_code
_entity_poly.pdbx_strand_id
1 'polypeptide(L)'
;MQSDDLTLDELTYPTQAGEERFLQFITPGREIAGFLRLALLDRSLPPLTPELAEAAIVREVHVYGQALGIGETAEGRAQHSGLGTALLERAAEVARAAGYSRLAVISAVGTRAYYRKRGFSDAGLYQVRELLSTRVDLPRQS
;
A
#
# COMPACT_ATOMS: atom_id res chain seq x y z
N MET A 1 -1.50 -28.86 -7.69
CA MET A 1 -0.45 -27.81 -7.72
C MET A 1 -0.43 -27.18 -6.35
N GLN A 2 0.69 -27.32 -5.65
CA GLN A 2 0.89 -26.82 -4.29
C GLN A 2 0.85 -25.28 -4.33
N SER A 3 0.32 -24.68 -3.26
CA SER A 3 0.41 -23.26 -2.96
C SER A 3 1.79 -22.71 -3.34
N ASP A 4 1.86 -21.84 -4.34
CA ASP A 4 3.11 -21.16 -4.66
C ASP A 4 3.50 -20.30 -3.45
N ASP A 5 4.63 -20.63 -2.83
CA ASP A 5 5.17 -19.98 -1.62
C ASP A 5 5.56 -18.54 -1.96
N LEU A 6 4.59 -17.63 -1.90
CA LEU A 6 4.82 -16.22 -2.20
C LEU A 6 5.58 -15.55 -1.05
N THR A 7 6.66 -14.87 -1.38
CA THR A 7 7.47 -14.10 -0.43
C THR A 7 7.29 -12.61 -0.69
N LEU A 8 7.15 -11.83 0.38
CA LEU A 8 7.18 -10.37 0.30
C LEU A 8 8.63 -9.90 0.24
N ASP A 9 8.96 -9.14 -0.80
CA ASP A 9 10.26 -8.50 -1.02
C ASP A 9 10.09 -6.98 -1.07
N GLU A 10 11.06 -6.25 -0.52
CA GLU A 10 10.99 -4.79 -0.35
C GLU A 10 12.26 -4.13 -0.85
N LEU A 11 12.14 -3.28 -1.87
CA LEU A 11 13.24 -2.49 -2.39
C LEU A 11 13.05 -1.02 -2.01
N THR A 12 14.13 -0.39 -1.57
CA THR A 12 14.14 1.02 -1.16
C THR A 12 15.12 1.77 -2.04
N TYR A 13 14.71 2.93 -2.57
CA TYR A 13 15.59 3.80 -3.34
C TYR A 13 15.32 5.29 -3.07
N PRO A 14 16.38 6.11 -2.92
CA PRO A 14 16.24 7.54 -2.72
C PRO A 14 15.79 8.23 -4.01
N THR A 15 15.10 9.35 -3.85
CA THR A 15 14.68 10.25 -4.93
C THR A 15 15.02 11.69 -4.56
N GLN A 16 14.88 12.63 -5.48
CA GLN A 16 15.09 14.06 -5.17
C GLN A 16 14.06 14.61 -4.18
N ALA A 17 12.88 14.00 -4.09
CA ALA A 17 11.78 14.47 -3.26
C ALA A 17 11.59 13.67 -1.97
N GLY A 18 12.46 12.71 -1.67
CA GLY A 18 12.32 11.79 -0.54
C GLY A 18 12.77 10.36 -0.90
N GLU A 19 11.99 9.37 -0.52
CA GLU A 19 12.31 7.95 -0.72
C GLU A 19 11.14 7.21 -1.40
N GLU A 20 11.43 6.23 -2.24
CA GLU A 20 10.43 5.29 -2.75
C GLU A 20 10.69 3.87 -2.22
N ARG A 21 9.58 3.17 -1.94
CA ARG A 21 9.53 1.78 -1.51
C ARG A 21 8.73 0.98 -2.53
N PHE A 22 9.36 -0.05 -3.09
CA PHE A 22 8.73 -1.01 -3.97
C PHE A 22 8.49 -2.31 -3.20
N LEU A 23 7.23 -2.57 -2.87
CA LEU A 23 6.79 -3.77 -2.16
C LEU A 23 6.27 -4.76 -3.20
N GLN A 24 6.74 -6.01 -3.19
CA GLN A 24 6.32 -7.01 -4.16
C GLN A 24 6.15 -8.39 -3.54
N PHE A 25 5.12 -9.10 -3.95
CA PHE A 25 5.01 -10.54 -3.72
C PHE A 25 5.62 -11.26 -4.92
N ILE A 26 6.60 -12.12 -4.65
CA ILE A 26 7.32 -12.89 -5.68
C ILE A 26 7.18 -14.39 -5.45
N THR A 27 7.13 -15.15 -6.54
CA THR A 27 7.20 -16.62 -6.52
C THR A 27 8.63 -17.09 -6.19
N PRO A 28 8.85 -18.38 -5.88
CA PRO A 28 10.21 -18.93 -5.75
C PRO A 28 11.06 -18.73 -7.02
N GLY A 29 10.43 -18.65 -8.20
CA GLY A 29 11.07 -18.30 -9.47
C GLY A 29 11.34 -16.80 -9.67
N ARG A 30 11.07 -15.96 -8.66
CA ARG A 30 11.17 -14.49 -8.68
C ARG A 30 10.25 -13.78 -9.67
N GLU A 31 9.13 -14.40 -10.04
CA GLU A 31 8.09 -13.74 -10.83
C GLU A 31 7.18 -12.92 -9.91
N ILE A 32 6.78 -11.72 -10.33
CA ILE A 32 5.94 -10.84 -9.52
C ILE A 32 4.48 -11.28 -9.61
N ALA A 33 3.90 -11.66 -8.47
CA ALA A 33 2.47 -11.95 -8.31
C ALA A 33 1.65 -10.69 -7.99
N GLY A 34 2.28 -9.67 -7.40
CA GLY A 34 1.68 -8.36 -7.19
C GLY A 34 2.68 -7.38 -6.60
N PHE A 35 2.46 -6.09 -6.79
CA PHE A 35 3.35 -5.05 -6.29
C PHE A 35 2.62 -3.78 -5.88
N LEU A 36 3.29 -2.98 -5.07
CA LEU A 36 2.87 -1.65 -4.64
C LEU A 36 4.06 -0.70 -4.64
N ARG A 37 3.83 0.52 -5.16
CA ARG A 37 4.79 1.62 -5.11
C ARG A 37 4.36 2.65 -4.09
N LEU A 38 5.17 2.82 -3.05
CA LEU A 38 4.94 3.78 -1.98
C LEU A 38 6.00 4.89 -2.06
N ALA A 39 5.56 6.14 -2.10
CA ALA A 39 6.41 7.31 -2.02
C ALA A 39 6.32 7.93 -0.61
N LEU A 40 7.48 8.12 -0.01
CA LEU A 40 7.72 8.78 1.27
C LEU A 40 8.39 10.13 0.95
N LEU A 41 7.58 11.16 0.71
CA LEU A 41 8.08 12.49 0.36
C LEU A 41 8.64 13.22 1.59
N ASP A 42 9.72 13.98 1.41
CA ASP A 42 10.32 14.76 2.48
C ASP A 42 9.27 15.63 3.19
N ARG A 43 9.04 15.32 4.46
CA ARG A 43 8.02 15.94 5.30
C ARG A 43 8.40 17.37 5.72
N SER A 44 9.64 17.78 5.52
CA SER A 44 10.06 19.17 5.72
C SER A 44 9.60 20.10 4.59
N LEU A 45 9.19 19.54 3.45
CA LEU A 45 8.66 20.28 2.31
C LEU A 45 7.15 20.47 2.43
N PRO A 46 6.61 21.56 1.86
CA PRO A 46 5.16 21.75 1.80
C PRO A 46 4.51 20.61 1.00
N PRO A 47 3.29 20.17 1.39
CA PRO A 47 2.62 19.11 0.67
C PRO A 47 2.24 19.57 -0.73
N LEU A 48 2.30 18.64 -1.70
CA LEU A 48 1.94 18.92 -3.10
C LEU A 48 0.50 19.43 -3.25
N THR A 49 -0.40 18.92 -2.41
CA THR A 49 -1.80 19.35 -2.29
C THR A 49 -2.24 19.22 -0.82
N PRO A 50 -3.24 19.99 -0.35
CA PRO A 50 -3.71 19.92 1.04
C PRO A 50 -4.12 18.51 1.49
N GLU A 51 -4.67 17.71 0.57
CA GLU A 51 -5.10 16.33 0.79
C GLU A 51 -3.94 15.39 1.16
N LEU A 52 -2.71 15.74 0.77
CA LEU A 52 -1.50 14.94 0.97
C LEU A 52 -0.66 15.35 2.18
N ALA A 53 -1.09 16.31 3.00
CA ALA A 53 -0.32 16.71 4.19
C ALA A 53 -0.07 15.51 5.13
N GLU A 54 1.14 15.33 5.67
CA GLU A 54 1.48 14.18 6.52
C GLU A 54 1.16 12.79 5.93
N ALA A 55 0.96 12.68 4.61
CA ALA A 55 0.57 11.44 3.94
C ALA A 55 1.73 10.82 3.17
N ALA A 56 1.94 9.52 3.38
CA ALA A 56 2.67 8.71 2.40
C ALA A 56 1.76 8.41 1.21
N ILE A 57 2.32 8.23 0.02
CA ILE A 57 1.55 8.14 -1.23
C ILE A 57 1.75 6.80 -1.89
N VAL A 58 0.69 6.00 -1.94
CA VAL A 58 0.60 4.84 -2.82
C VAL A 58 0.35 5.33 -4.24
N ARG A 59 1.38 5.21 -5.08
CA ARG A 59 1.35 5.64 -6.47
C ARG A 59 0.71 4.60 -7.38
N GLU A 60 0.87 3.33 -7.04
CA GLU A 60 0.42 2.20 -7.85
C GLU A 60 0.24 0.97 -6.98
N VAL A 61 -0.80 0.19 -7.26
CA VAL A 61 -1.00 -1.17 -6.71
C VAL A 61 -1.46 -2.05 -7.86
N HIS A 62 -0.82 -3.19 -8.04
CA HIS A 62 -1.17 -4.15 -9.07
C HIS A 62 -1.09 -5.57 -8.52
N VAL A 63 -2.05 -6.42 -8.88
CA VAL A 63 -2.05 -7.84 -8.54
C VAL A 63 -2.32 -8.63 -9.81
N TYR A 64 -1.36 -9.49 -10.18
CA TYR A 64 -1.47 -10.34 -11.34
C TYR A 64 -2.42 -11.52 -11.04
N GLY A 65 -3.27 -11.86 -12.02
CA GLY A 65 -4.29 -12.90 -11.89
C GLY A 65 -5.68 -12.43 -11.44
N GLN A 66 -5.86 -11.17 -11.01
CA GLN A 66 -7.21 -10.60 -10.80
C GLN A 66 -7.87 -10.06 -12.08
N ALA A 67 -7.13 -9.89 -13.18
CA ALA A 67 -7.60 -9.28 -14.42
C ALA A 67 -8.30 -10.24 -15.41
N LEU A 68 -8.29 -11.56 -15.16
CA LEU A 68 -8.97 -12.53 -16.01
C LEU A 68 -10.38 -12.82 -15.49
N GLY A 69 -11.37 -12.29 -16.21
CA GLY A 69 -12.68 -12.87 -16.46
C GLY A 69 -13.45 -13.49 -15.28
N ILE A 70 -14.61 -12.89 -14.98
CA ILE A 70 -15.75 -13.58 -14.38
C ILE A 70 -16.09 -14.78 -15.28
N GLY A 71 -15.54 -15.97 -14.99
CA GLY A 71 -15.74 -17.12 -15.89
C GLY A 71 -15.20 -18.48 -15.44
N GLU A 72 -13.98 -18.59 -14.89
CA GLU A 72 -13.37 -19.91 -14.64
C GLU A 72 -13.07 -20.20 -13.15
N THR A 73 -13.70 -21.25 -12.64
CA THR A 73 -13.52 -22.01 -11.38
C THR A 73 -12.30 -21.63 -10.51
N ALA A 74 -12.47 -20.81 -9.46
CA ALA A 74 -12.76 -21.18 -8.06
C ALA A 74 -11.53 -21.57 -7.18
N GLU A 75 -10.44 -22.14 -7.69
CA GLU A 75 -9.34 -22.61 -6.81
C GLU A 75 -8.11 -21.68 -6.77
N GLY A 76 -7.72 -21.06 -7.89
CA GLY A 76 -6.59 -20.10 -7.94
C GLY A 76 -6.96 -18.66 -7.59
N ARG A 77 -8.20 -18.23 -7.86
CA ARG A 77 -8.69 -16.86 -7.58
C ARG A 77 -8.78 -16.55 -6.08
N ALA A 78 -9.13 -17.55 -5.27
CA ALA A 78 -9.23 -17.38 -3.82
C ALA A 78 -7.85 -17.15 -3.19
N GLN A 79 -6.81 -17.81 -3.71
CA GLN A 79 -5.45 -17.72 -3.18
C GLN A 79 -4.84 -16.31 -3.33
N HIS A 80 -5.16 -15.59 -4.41
CA HIS A 80 -4.61 -14.24 -4.66
C HIS A 80 -5.54 -13.10 -4.18
N SER A 81 -6.71 -13.42 -3.63
CA SER A 81 -7.74 -12.44 -3.24
C SER A 81 -7.33 -11.50 -2.09
N GLY A 82 -6.19 -11.75 -1.45
CA GLY A 82 -5.66 -10.97 -0.33
C GLY A 82 -4.40 -10.14 -0.63
N LEU A 83 -3.70 -10.37 -1.75
CA LEU A 83 -2.37 -9.78 -1.98
C LEU A 83 -2.41 -8.25 -2.02
N GLY A 84 -3.41 -7.67 -2.70
CA GLY A 84 -3.58 -6.22 -2.76
C GLY A 84 -3.88 -5.61 -1.39
N THR A 85 -4.60 -6.32 -0.53
CA THR A 85 -4.82 -5.88 0.87
C THR A 85 -3.52 -5.97 1.66
N ALA A 86 -2.80 -7.08 1.58
CA ALA A 86 -1.54 -7.29 2.30
C ALA A 86 -0.48 -6.23 1.92
N LEU A 87 -0.38 -5.89 0.63
CA LEU A 87 0.49 -4.80 0.16
C LEU A 87 0.09 -3.45 0.77
N LEU A 88 -1.21 -3.14 0.81
CA LEU A 88 -1.70 -1.89 1.41
C LEU A 88 -1.44 -1.81 2.91
N GLU A 89 -1.63 -2.91 3.64
CA GLU A 89 -1.33 -2.93 5.07
C GLU A 89 0.17 -2.79 5.33
N ARG A 90 1.01 -3.48 4.54
CA ARG A 90 2.46 -3.31 4.63
C ARG A 90 2.88 -1.87 4.35
N ALA A 91 2.30 -1.24 3.33
CA ALA A 91 2.55 0.17 3.03
C ALA A 91 2.15 1.09 4.20
N ALA A 92 1.05 0.78 4.89
CA ALA A 92 0.62 1.50 6.08
C ALA A 92 1.61 1.37 7.24
N GLU A 93 2.13 0.17 7.47
CA GLU A 93 3.16 -0.08 8.48
C GLU A 93 4.44 0.72 8.18
N VAL A 94 4.91 0.68 6.93
CA VAL A 94 6.09 1.42 6.49
C VAL A 94 5.89 2.93 6.65
N ALA A 95 4.73 3.45 6.21
CA ALA A 95 4.38 4.86 6.36
C ALA A 95 4.34 5.29 7.83
N ARG A 96 3.70 4.49 8.70
CA ARG A 96 3.64 4.76 10.14
C ARG A 96 5.03 4.75 10.77
N ALA A 97 5.88 3.79 10.42
CA ALA A 97 7.25 3.69 10.92
C ALA A 97 8.11 4.88 10.47
N ALA A 98 7.86 5.42 9.28
CA ALA A 98 8.48 6.65 8.78
C ALA A 98 7.85 7.95 9.33
N GLY A 99 6.88 7.84 10.24
CA GLY A 99 6.28 8.96 10.95
C GLY A 99 5.13 9.67 10.24
N TYR A 100 4.59 9.10 9.15
CA TYR A 100 3.40 9.62 8.49
C TYR A 100 2.15 9.23 9.28
N SER A 101 1.19 10.15 9.37
CA SER A 101 -0.10 9.90 10.01
C SER A 101 -1.17 9.46 9.02
N ARG A 102 -0.91 9.56 7.70
CA ARG A 102 -1.89 9.25 6.66
C ARG A 102 -1.28 8.43 5.54
N LEU A 103 -2.12 7.65 4.86
CA LEU A 103 -1.80 6.95 3.63
C LEU A 103 -2.77 7.37 2.54
N ALA A 104 -2.26 8.01 1.50
CA ALA A 104 -3.02 8.43 0.33
C ALA A 104 -2.82 7.42 -0.81
N VAL A 105 -3.86 7.16 -1.59
CA VAL A 105 -3.80 6.31 -2.78
C VAL A 105 -4.32 7.09 -3.99
N ILE A 106 -3.58 7.04 -5.10
CA ILE A 106 -4.08 7.46 -6.40
C ILE A 106 -5.10 6.43 -6.87
N SER A 107 -6.39 6.78 -6.86
CA SER A 107 -7.48 5.85 -7.20
C SER A 107 -8.27 6.35 -8.40
N ALA A 108 -8.39 5.49 -9.42
CA ALA A 108 -9.33 5.71 -10.50
C ALA A 108 -10.77 5.57 -9.98
N VAL A 109 -11.73 6.26 -10.61
CA VAL A 109 -13.14 6.25 -10.16
C VAL A 109 -13.69 4.83 -9.96
N GLY A 110 -13.36 3.91 -10.86
CA GLY A 110 -13.80 2.51 -10.79
C GLY A 110 -13.20 1.68 -9.65
N THR A 111 -12.07 2.09 -9.07
CA THR A 111 -11.41 1.37 -7.96
C THR A 111 -11.73 1.95 -6.59
N ARG A 112 -12.45 3.09 -6.52
CA ARG A 112 -12.73 3.77 -5.24
C ARG A 112 -13.48 2.91 -4.22
N ALA A 113 -14.44 2.11 -4.68
CA ALA A 113 -15.19 1.21 -3.80
C ALA A 113 -14.31 0.14 -3.14
N TYR A 114 -13.24 -0.29 -3.81
CA TYR A 114 -12.28 -1.25 -3.27
C TYR A 114 -11.52 -0.69 -2.05
N TYR A 115 -11.08 0.57 -2.13
CA TYR A 115 -10.36 1.22 -1.04
C TYR A 115 -11.29 1.68 0.09
N ARG A 116 -12.53 2.11 -0.20
CA ARG A 116 -13.50 2.44 0.87
C ARG A 116 -13.75 1.28 1.82
N LYS A 117 -13.84 0.05 1.28
CA LYS A 117 -13.95 -1.18 2.09
C LYS A 117 -12.73 -1.45 2.98
N ARG A 118 -11.62 -0.74 2.77
CA ARG A 118 -10.34 -0.87 3.50
C ARG A 118 -10.01 0.36 4.34
N GLY A 119 -11.01 1.18 4.64
CA GLY A 119 -10.90 2.34 5.54
C GLY A 119 -10.39 3.62 4.88
N PHE A 120 -10.34 3.67 3.56
CA PHE A 120 -10.01 4.92 2.86
C PHE A 120 -11.27 5.77 2.61
N SER A 121 -11.12 7.08 2.69
CA SER A 121 -12.16 8.07 2.38
C SER A 121 -11.76 8.91 1.17
N ASP A 122 -12.74 9.42 0.42
CA ASP A 122 -12.48 10.23 -0.76
C ASP A 122 -11.91 11.61 -0.39
N ALA A 123 -10.82 12.01 -1.04
CA ALA A 123 -10.13 13.29 -0.85
C ALA A 123 -9.65 13.82 -2.21
N GLY A 124 -10.56 14.46 -2.95
CA GLY A 124 -10.26 15.01 -4.28
C GLY A 124 -9.86 13.92 -5.29
N LEU A 125 -8.62 14.00 -5.78
CA LEU A 125 -8.04 13.03 -6.71
C LEU A 125 -7.50 11.77 -6.00
N TYR A 126 -7.46 11.77 -4.68
CA TYR A 126 -6.92 10.71 -3.85
C TYR A 126 -8.00 10.06 -3.01
N GLN A 127 -7.66 8.91 -2.44
CA GLN A 127 -8.36 8.37 -1.28
C GLN A 127 -7.38 8.24 -0.13
N VAL A 128 -7.78 8.65 1.07
CA VAL A 128 -6.90 8.77 2.23
C VAL A 128 -7.40 7.91 3.38
N ARG A 129 -6.46 7.23 4.04
CA ARG A 129 -6.68 6.47 5.26
C ARG A 129 -5.82 7.04 6.38
N GLU A 130 -6.42 7.30 7.53
CA GLU A 130 -5.71 7.66 8.75
C GLU A 130 -4.93 6.46 9.28
N LEU A 131 -3.70 6.67 9.68
CA LEU A 131 -2.82 5.68 10.31
C LEU A 131 -2.83 5.94 11.80
N LEU A 132 -3.44 5.04 12.56
CA LEU A 132 -3.43 5.15 14.02
C LEU A 132 -1.98 5.12 14.52
N SER A 133 -1.54 6.17 15.21
CA SER A 133 -0.29 6.11 15.96
C SER A 133 -0.44 5.04 17.03
N THR A 134 0.40 4.01 16.96
CA THR A 134 0.67 3.20 18.14
C THR A 134 1.42 4.10 19.11
N ARG A 135 0.68 4.82 19.96
CA ARG A 135 1.25 5.39 21.18
C ARG A 135 1.75 4.21 21.98
N VAL A 136 3.05 3.93 21.91
CA VAL A 136 3.73 3.28 23.01
C VAL A 136 3.77 4.36 24.08
N ASP A 137 2.83 4.31 25.01
CA ASP A 137 2.91 5.07 26.24
C ASP A 137 4.20 4.63 26.94
N LEU A 138 5.30 5.36 26.76
CA LEU A 138 6.45 5.21 27.62
C LEU A 138 5.99 5.61 29.03
N PRO A 139 6.15 4.75 30.05
CA PRO A 139 5.85 5.14 31.41
C PRO A 139 6.74 6.35 31.76
N ARG A 140 6.11 7.46 32.17
CA ARG A 140 6.82 8.60 32.76
C ARG A 140 7.54 8.08 34.00
N GLN A 141 8.86 7.96 33.92
CA GLN A 141 9.67 7.78 35.12
C GLN A 141 9.56 9.07 35.94
N SER A 142 9.09 8.90 37.17
CA SER A 142 9.04 9.93 38.22
C SER A 142 10.36 9.98 38.96
#